data_AF-A0A351IQN3-F1
#
_entry.id   AF-A0A351IQN3-F1
#
_cell.length_a   1.000
_cell.length_b   1.000
_cell.length_c   1.000
_cell.angle_alpha   90.00
_cell.angle_beta   90.00
_cell.angle_gamma   90.00
#
_symmetry.space_group_name_H-M   'P 1'
#
loop_
_entity.id
_entity.type
_entity.pdbx_description
1 polymer ?
#
loop_
_entity_poly.entity_id
_entity_poly.type
_entity_poly.pdbx_seq_one_letter_code
_entity_poly.pdbx_strand_id
1 'polypeptide(L)' 'MSYKVRVVRDLCIGAASCVALAPLAFELDSEGKAIVKDTVSQTSDAELLESAKSCPVDAIIVEDESGMQIWPQK' A
#
# COMPACT_ATOMS: atom_id res chain seq x y z
N MET A 1 -5.30 1.70 -14.06
CA MET A 1 -5.18 0.91 -12.83
C MET A 1 -4.99 -0.51 -13.23
N SER A 2 -3.73 -0.91 -13.21
CA SER A 2 -3.34 -2.30 -13.40
C SER A 2 -2.70 -2.86 -12.12
N TYR A 3 -2.44 -2.03 -11.12
CA TYR A 3 -1.83 -2.49 -9.87
C TYR A 3 -2.84 -2.70 -8.75
N LYS A 4 -2.80 -3.89 -8.16
CA LYS A 4 -3.45 -4.26 -6.92
C LYS A 4 -2.48 -4.07 -5.77
N VAL A 5 -2.97 -3.53 -4.65
CA VAL A 5 -2.18 -3.39 -3.44
C VAL A 5 -2.82 -4.16 -2.28
N ARG A 6 -1.99 -4.75 -1.43
CA ARG A 6 -2.42 -5.39 -0.19
C ARG A 6 -1.48 -5.01 0.95
N VAL A 7 -2.04 -4.84 2.13
CA VAL A 7 -1.25 -4.54 3.34
C VAL A 7 -1.14 -5.78 4.21
N VAL A 8 0.08 -6.17 4.52
CA VAL A 8 0.41 -7.23 5.47
C VAL A 8 0.40 -6.63 6.88
N ARG A 9 -0.74 -6.78 7.57
CA ARG A 9 -0.96 -6.25 8.94
C ARG A 9 0.08 -6.73 9.96
N ASP A 10 0.61 -7.94 9.78
CA ASP A 10 1.63 -8.53 10.64
C ASP A 10 2.93 -7.72 10.62
N LEU A 11 3.38 -7.30 9.42
CA LEU A 11 4.58 -6.49 9.24
C LEU A 11 4.34 -4.99 9.51
N CYS A 12 3.10 -4.52 9.37
CA CYS A 12 2.79 -3.09 9.49
C CYS A 12 3.05 -2.56 10.91
N ILE A 13 4.02 -1.67 11.06
CA ILE A 13 4.34 -1.03 12.35
C ILE A 13 3.56 0.27 12.62
N GLY A 14 2.62 0.64 11.75
CA GLY A 14 1.83 1.86 11.92
C GLY A 14 2.58 3.17 11.64
N ALA A 15 3.58 3.14 10.76
CA ALA A 15 4.39 4.32 10.43
C ALA A 15 3.63 5.45 9.69
N ALA A 16 2.40 5.18 9.21
CA ALA A 16 1.53 6.13 8.50
C ALA A 16 2.09 6.71 7.18
N SER A 17 3.29 6.32 6.72
CA SER A 17 3.94 6.89 5.53
C SER A 17 3.13 6.65 4.25
N CYS A 18 2.46 5.51 4.14
CA CYS A 18 1.58 5.22 3.00
C CYS A 18 0.32 6.08 2.95
N VAL A 19 -0.24 6.44 4.11
CA VAL A 19 -1.39 7.35 4.19
C VAL A 19 -0.96 8.78 3.82
N ALA A 20 0.27 9.18 4.17
CA ALA A 20 0.80 10.49 3.81
C ALA A 20 1.01 10.66 2.29
N LEU A 21 1.44 9.60 1.60
CA LEU A 21 1.66 9.63 0.15
C LEU A 21 0.41 9.31 -0.68
N ALA A 22 -0.44 8.40 -0.19
CA ALA A 22 -1.63 7.93 -0.89
C ALA A 22 -2.84 7.87 0.07
N PRO A 23 -3.35 9.02 0.54
CA PRO A 23 -4.45 9.09 1.52
C PRO A 23 -5.80 8.58 0.98
N LEU A 24 -5.93 8.54 -0.36
CA LEU A 24 -7.09 7.97 -1.03
C LEU A 24 -7.02 6.44 -1.11
N ALA A 25 -5.82 5.85 -1.05
CA ALA A 25 -5.64 4.40 -1.10
C ALA A 25 -5.50 3.75 0.27
N PHE A 26 -4.92 4.46 1.24
CA PHE A 26 -4.61 3.90 2.56
C PHE A 26 -5.24 4.71 3.68
N GLU A 27 -5.61 4.01 4.75
CA GLU A 27 -6.06 4.59 6.02
C GLU A 27 -5.42 3.82 7.18
N LEU A 28 -5.35 4.42 8.36
CA LEU A 28 -5.01 3.69 9.58
C LEU A 28 -6.30 3.29 10.30
N ASP A 29 -6.41 2.01 10.61
CA ASP A 29 -7.48 1.49 11.45
C ASP A 29 -7.24 1.86 12.94
N SER A 30 -8.21 1.53 13.80
CA SER A 30 -8.19 1.81 15.24
C SER A 30 -6.98 1.22 15.98
N GLU A 31 -6.36 0.18 15.43
CA GLU A 31 -5.14 -0.45 15.95
C GLU A 31 -3.84 0.23 15.46
N GLY A 32 -3.95 1.33 14.71
CA GLY A 32 -2.80 2.00 14.09
C GLY A 32 -2.20 1.23 12.91
N LYS A 33 -2.93 0.25 12.35
CA LYS A 33 -2.49 -0.58 11.22
C LYS A 33 -3.03 -0.01 9.91
N ALA A 34 -2.19 0.04 8.89
CA ALA A 34 -2.62 0.47 7.57
C ALA A 34 -3.61 -0.53 6.95
N ILE A 35 -4.66 0.00 6.32
CA ILE A 35 -5.69 -0.71 5.57
C ILE A 35 -5.85 -0.07 4.19
N VAL A 36 -6.23 -0.87 3.20
CA VAL A 36 -6.53 -0.38 1.85
C VAL A 36 -7.98 0.09 1.81
N LYS A 37 -8.23 1.28 1.28
CA LYS A 37 -9.56 1.85 1.10
C LYS A 37 -10.16 1.38 -0.22
N ASP A 38 -11.49 1.37 -0.30
CA ASP A 38 -12.22 1.13 -1.56
C ASP A 38 -11.90 2.19 -2.62
N THR A 39 -11.51 3.39 -2.18
CA THR A 39 -11.08 4.50 -3.03
C THR A 39 -9.67 4.34 -3.60
N VAL A 40 -9.01 3.19 -3.40
CA VAL A 40 -7.72 2.85 -4.05
C VAL A 40 -7.80 3.00 -5.58
N SER A 41 -8.98 2.78 -6.16
CA SER A 41 -9.25 2.99 -7.58
C SER A 41 -9.31 4.47 -8.00
N GLN A 42 -8.96 5.40 -7.12
CA GLN A 42 -8.81 6.82 -7.42
C GLN A 42 -7.34 7.28 -7.28
N THR A 43 -6.44 6.39 -6.87
CA THR A 43 -5.01 6.67 -6.71
C THR A 43 -4.22 6.15 -7.89
N SER A 44 -3.29 6.96 -8.41
CA SER A 44 -2.50 6.56 -9.57
C SER A 44 -1.59 5.36 -9.26
N ASP A 45 -1.32 4.51 -10.25
CA ASP A 45 -0.41 3.37 -10.11
C ASP A 45 0.98 3.80 -9.59
N ALA A 46 1.44 5.00 -9.98
CA ALA A 46 2.68 5.62 -9.49
C ALA A 46 2.61 6.00 -7.99
N GLU A 47 1.51 6.59 -7.54
CA GLU A 47 1.32 6.96 -6.12
C GLU A 47 1.24 5.73 -5.23
N LEU A 48 0.56 4.67 -5.70
CA LEU A 48 0.52 3.38 -5.01
C LEU A 48 1.93 2.79 -4.85
N LEU A 49 2.72 2.79 -5.93
CA LEU A 49 4.08 2.26 -5.88
C LEU A 49 5.00 3.09 -4.97
N GLU A 50 4.93 4.42 -5.04
CA GLU A 50 5.71 5.30 -4.15
C GLU A 50 5.30 5.12 -2.68
N SER A 51 4.00 4.97 -2.40
CA SER A 51 3.51 4.68 -1.05
C SER A 51 4.04 3.35 -0.51
N ALA A 52 4.16 2.33 -1.38
CA ALA A 52 4.69 1.02 -1.03
C ALA A 52 6.20 1.08 -0.75
N LYS A 53 6.97 1.78 -1.58
CA LYS A 53 8.41 2.04 -1.36
C LYS A 53 8.70 2.83 -0.10
N SER A 54 7.77 3.69 0.33
CA SER A 54 7.91 4.47 1.55
C SER A 54 7.76 3.61 2.82
N CYS A 55 7.26 2.39 2.71
CA CYS A 55 7.09 1.50 3.85
C CYS A 55 8.45 0.99 4.36
N PRO A 56 8.89 1.33 5.59
CA PRO A 56 10.22 0.94 6.10
C PRO A 56 10.36 -0.56 6.39
N VAL A 57 9.23 -1.29 6.40
CA VAL A 57 9.11 -2.70 6.76
C VAL A 57 8.53 -3.53 5.62
N ASP A 58 8.40 -2.95 4.42
CA ASP A 58 7.84 -3.60 3.22
C ASP A 58 6.49 -4.30 3.46
N ALA A 59 5.64 -3.71 4.31
CA ALA A 59 4.33 -4.25 4.64
C ALA A 59 3.30 -4.06 3.52
N ILE A 60 3.62 -3.33 2.46
CA ILE A 60 2.72 -3.04 1.34
C ILE A 60 3.21 -3.82 0.14
N ILE A 61 2.35 -4.70 -0.37
CA ILE A 61 2.64 -5.53 -1.52
C ILE A 61 1.85 -5.00 -2.70
N VAL A 62 2.55 -4.77 -3.80
CA VAL A 62 2.01 -4.27 -5.05
C VAL A 62 2.12 -5.39 -6.07
N GLU A 63 1.00 -5.75 -6.70
CA GLU A 63 0.89 -6.80 -7.70
C GLU A 63 0.26 -6.23 -8.97
N ASP A 64 0.69 -6.71 -10.13
CA ASP A 64 0.06 -6.40 -11.41
C ASP A 64 -1.25 -7.20 -11.61
N GLU A 65 -2.05 -6.85 -12.61
CA GLU A 65 -3.29 -7.56 -12.99
C GLU A 65 -3.02 -9.03 -13.30
N SER A 66 -1.81 -9.30 -13.80
CA SER A 66 -1.29 -10.63 -14.10
C SER A 66 -0.96 -11.45 -12.83
N GLY A 67 -1.04 -10.87 -11.64
CA GLY A 67 -0.65 -11.48 -10.37
C GLY A 67 0.87 -11.47 -10.11
N MET A 68 1.63 -10.70 -10.89
CA MET A 68 3.07 -10.53 -10.69
C MET A 68 3.33 -9.53 -9.57
N GLN A 69 4.02 -9.95 -8.51
CA GLN A 69 4.45 -9.03 -7.46
C GLN A 69 5.52 -8.06 -8.01
N ILE A 70 5.18 -6.78 -8.03
CA ILE A 70 6.06 -5.69 -8.47
C ILE A 70 6.89 -5.15 -7.30
N TRP A 71 6.31 -5.13 -6.10
CA TRP A 71 6.96 -4.68 -4.86
C TRP A 71 6.43 -5.49 -3.66
N PRO A 72 7.26 -5.78 -2.64
CA PRO A 72 8.71 -5.56 -2.55
C PRO A 72 9.51 -6.50 -3.46
N GLN A 73 10.60 -6.00 -4.05
CA GLN A 73 11.57 -6.82 -4.81
C GLN A 73 12.58 -7.41 -3.82
N LYS A 74 12.26 -8.56 -3.23
CA LYS A 74 13.18 -9.35 -2.42
C LYS A 74 13.79 -10.48 -3.23
#